data_AF-A0A2S3VX52-F1
#
_entry.id   AF-A0A2S3VX52-F1
#
_cell.length_a   1.000
_cell.length_b   1.000
_cell.length_c   1.000
_cell.angle_alpha   90.00
_cell.angle_beta   90.00
_cell.angle_gamma   90.00
#
_symmetry.space_group_name_H-M   'P 1'
#
loop_
_entity.id
_entity.type
_entity.pdbx_description
1 polymer ?
#
loop_
_entity_poly.entity_id
_entity_poly.type
_entity_poly.pdbx_seq_one_letter_code
_entity_poly.pdbx_strand_id
1 'polypeptide(L)'
;MERAWQLMIEVAGVTDQLVDLHRLREVLGRSSPPVLFTSPEYGDNGPVVGTIHASKGREADNVYLFLPPRDEDADVDEETRVIYVGATRARLQLSVGDAPGRQSGNVDGRTWKRLRTDKLLIEIGRAGDIDAEGLVGVSAFSEKKAHDAQAFIAANPIAQDFFASAKEELQWNMELLTSDKQRIAILSNGLRADLREIATATNRWPQPGYIAHIRSIGLRTLVVRSDDRVLAACRVGVPCEEVKL
;
A
#
# COMPACT_ATOMS: atom_id res chain seq x y z
N MET A 1 3.71 17.91 -14.33
CA MET A 1 3.67 17.45 -15.73
C MET A 1 5.03 17.65 -16.41
N GLU A 2 5.50 18.90 -16.57
CA GLU A 2 6.79 19.19 -17.24
C GLU A 2 8.01 18.45 -16.66
N ARG A 3 8.15 18.44 -15.33
CA ARG A 3 9.27 17.75 -14.66
C ARG A 3 9.26 16.23 -14.87
N ALA A 4 8.08 15.59 -14.87
CA ALA A 4 7.97 14.16 -15.10
C ALA A 4 8.36 13.80 -16.54
N TRP A 5 7.98 14.63 -17.50
CA TRP A 5 8.40 14.49 -18.90
C TRP A 5 9.92 14.58 -19.04
N GLN A 6 10.55 15.57 -18.42
CA GLN A 6 12.01 15.74 -18.45
C GLN A 6 12.75 14.52 -17.88
N LEU A 7 12.27 13.94 -16.77
CA LEU A 7 12.86 12.73 -16.19
C LEU A 7 12.74 11.52 -17.13
N MET A 8 11.62 11.39 -17.85
CA MET A 8 11.45 10.32 -18.84
C MET A 8 12.43 10.48 -20.02
N ILE A 9 12.64 11.72 -20.49
CA ILE A 9 13.61 12.03 -21.54
C ILE A 9 15.04 11.75 -21.07
N GLU A 10 15.38 12.09 -19.83
CA GLU A 10 16.71 11.83 -19.25
C GLU A 10 17.06 10.33 -19.25
N VAL A 11 16.07 9.47 -18.95
CA VAL A 11 16.31 8.03 -18.79
C VAL A 11 16.12 7.23 -20.08
N ALA A 12 15.12 7.58 -20.88
CA ALA A 12 14.67 6.81 -22.02
C ALA A 12 14.37 7.68 -23.26
N GLY A 13 14.87 8.92 -23.31
CA GLY A 13 14.75 9.79 -24.47
C GLY A 13 15.51 9.25 -25.68
N VAL A 14 14.83 9.27 -26.82
CA VAL A 14 15.45 9.13 -28.15
C VAL A 14 15.74 10.53 -28.70
N THR A 15 14.86 11.49 -28.41
CA THR A 15 15.01 12.94 -28.64
C THR A 15 14.33 13.69 -27.50
N ASP A 16 14.43 15.02 -27.45
CA ASP A 16 13.75 15.86 -26.42
C ASP A 16 12.21 15.81 -26.46
N GLN A 17 11.64 15.20 -27.50
CA GLN A 17 10.20 15.04 -27.68
C GLN A 17 9.76 13.58 -27.79
N LEU A 18 10.68 12.62 -27.74
CA LEU A 18 10.38 11.21 -27.98
C LEU A 18 11.03 10.33 -26.92
N VAL A 19 10.21 9.53 -26.25
CA VAL A 19 10.62 8.57 -25.23
C VAL A 19 10.41 7.15 -25.75
N ASP A 20 11.41 6.30 -25.61
CA ASP A 20 11.29 4.86 -25.86
C ASP A 20 10.62 4.18 -24.65
N LEU A 21 9.36 3.77 -24.83
CA LEU A 21 8.59 3.12 -23.79
C LEU A 21 9.11 1.72 -23.41
N HIS A 22 9.79 1.01 -24.31
CA HIS A 22 10.41 -0.28 -23.97
C HIS A 22 11.58 -0.07 -23.02
N ARG A 23 12.47 0.87 -23.35
CA ARG A 23 13.59 1.23 -22.49
C ARG A 23 13.12 1.81 -21.16
N LEU A 24 12.13 2.70 -21.17
CA LEU A 24 11.57 3.26 -19.93
C LEU A 24 11.02 2.16 -19.03
N ARG A 25 10.28 1.22 -19.60
CA ARG A 25 9.71 0.07 -18.90
C ARG A 25 10.78 -0.86 -18.32
N GLU A 26 11.84 -1.14 -19.08
CA GLU A 26 12.97 -1.94 -18.59
C GLU A 26 13.72 -1.29 -17.42
N VAL A 27 13.78 0.04 -17.41
CA VAL A 27 14.42 0.80 -16.33
C VAL A 27 13.53 0.86 -15.09
N LEU A 28 12.24 1.16 -15.26
CA LEU A 28 11.29 1.28 -14.16
C LEU A 28 10.90 -0.07 -13.55
N GLY A 29 10.89 -1.15 -14.34
CA GLY A 29 10.57 -2.50 -13.86
C GLY A 29 11.72 -3.22 -13.15
N ARG A 30 12.85 -2.55 -12.88
CA ARG A 30 13.96 -3.13 -12.10
C ARG A 30 13.54 -3.32 -10.65
N SER A 31 14.16 -4.27 -9.95
CA SER A 31 13.98 -4.44 -8.50
C SER A 31 14.38 -3.19 -7.69
N SER A 32 15.29 -2.38 -8.24
CA SER A 32 15.62 -1.05 -7.73
C SER A 32 15.50 -0.04 -8.88
N PRO A 33 14.32 0.59 -9.05
CA PRO A 33 14.14 1.63 -10.06
C PRO A 33 14.97 2.88 -9.68
N PRO A 34 15.36 3.71 -10.67
CA PRO A 34 16.13 4.92 -10.40
C PRO A 34 15.45 5.83 -9.38
N VAL A 35 16.22 6.36 -8.43
CA VAL A 35 15.72 7.19 -7.32
C VAL A 35 14.93 8.42 -7.81
N LEU A 36 15.28 8.94 -8.98
CA LEU A 36 14.57 10.04 -9.62
C LEU A 36 13.10 9.75 -9.97
N PHE A 37 12.69 8.48 -10.02
CA PHE A 37 11.29 8.05 -10.19
C PHE A 37 10.67 7.46 -8.92
N THR A 38 11.41 7.41 -7.81
CA THR A 38 10.89 6.91 -6.55
C THR A 38 10.71 8.05 -5.56
N SER A 39 9.59 8.00 -4.85
CA SER A 39 9.42 8.79 -3.64
C SER A 39 9.47 7.84 -2.45
N PRO A 40 10.18 8.19 -1.37
CA PRO A 40 10.05 7.46 -0.10
C PRO A 40 8.64 7.65 0.49
N GLU A 41 7.91 8.68 0.04
CA GLU A 41 6.56 9.01 0.48
C GLU A 41 5.49 8.35 -0.40
N TYR A 42 4.35 8.00 0.19
CA TYR A 42 3.22 7.40 -0.52
C TYR A 42 2.37 8.47 -1.23
N GLY A 43 2.95 9.05 -2.27
CA GLY A 43 2.36 10.14 -3.05
C GLY A 43 2.58 11.52 -2.43
N ASP A 44 2.10 12.55 -3.14
CA ASP A 44 2.28 13.95 -2.75
C ASP A 44 1.18 14.46 -1.79
N ASN A 45 0.12 13.68 -1.62
CA ASN A 45 -1.07 14.03 -0.85
C ASN A 45 -1.41 12.87 0.10
N GLY A 46 -1.35 13.11 1.41
CA GLY A 46 -1.71 12.11 2.42
C GLY A 46 -0.93 12.26 3.72
N PRO A 47 -1.30 11.48 4.76
CA PRO A 47 -0.52 11.42 5.98
C PRO A 47 0.83 10.75 5.72
N VAL A 48 1.89 11.38 6.23
CA VAL A 48 3.22 10.78 6.25
C VAL A 48 3.31 9.81 7.41
N VAL A 49 3.64 8.56 7.13
CA VAL A 49 3.83 7.52 8.15
C VAL A 49 5.30 7.09 8.13
N GLY A 50 5.96 7.19 9.28
CA GLY A 50 7.35 6.80 9.41
C GLY A 50 7.76 6.66 10.86
N THR A 51 9.01 6.26 11.06
CA THR A 51 9.61 6.25 12.41
C THR A 51 9.99 7.68 12.80
N ILE A 52 10.14 7.92 14.09
CA ILE A 52 10.60 9.22 14.60
C ILE A 52 11.99 9.56 14.03
N HIS A 53 12.87 8.56 13.93
CA HIS A 53 14.18 8.69 13.32
C HIS A 53 14.13 9.17 11.87
N ALA A 54 13.27 8.56 11.05
CA ALA A 54 13.08 8.94 9.65
C ALA A 54 12.41 10.32 9.49
N SER A 55 11.78 10.83 10.54
CA SER A 55 11.04 12.10 10.53
C SER A 55 11.87 13.29 11.01
N LYS A 56 13.14 13.08 11.38
CA LYS A 56 14.02 14.14 11.87
C LYS A 56 14.18 15.24 10.82
N GLY A 57 13.99 16.50 11.23
CA GLY A 57 14.09 17.67 10.33
C GLY A 57 12.84 17.95 9.49
N ARG A 58 11.80 17.11 9.61
CA ARG A 58 10.47 17.38 9.04
C ARG A 58 9.60 18.07 10.10
N GLU A 59 8.60 18.82 9.67
CA GLU A 59 7.56 19.38 10.53
C GLU A 59 6.22 19.27 9.82
N ALA A 60 5.14 19.14 10.58
CA ALA A 60 3.78 19.09 10.06
C ALA A 60 2.83 19.86 10.98
N ASP A 61 1.73 20.37 10.41
CA ASP A 61 0.72 21.10 11.19
C ASP A 61 0.11 20.21 12.28
N ASN A 62 -0.22 18.97 11.92
CA ASN A 62 -0.80 17.97 12.81
C ASN A 62 0.09 16.74 12.87
N VAL A 63 0.48 16.30 14.07
CA VAL A 63 1.29 15.09 14.28
C VAL A 63 0.57 14.14 15.22
N TYR A 64 0.51 12.87 14.82
CA TYR A 64 0.07 11.75 15.65
C TYR A 64 1.29 10.93 16.08
N LEU A 65 1.70 11.08 17.33
CA LEU A 65 2.86 10.39 17.91
C LEU A 65 2.39 9.16 18.68
N PHE A 66 2.82 7.97 18.25
CA PHE A 66 2.53 6.72 18.95
C PHE A 66 3.73 6.28 19.78
N LEU A 67 3.53 6.16 21.09
CA LEU A 67 4.58 5.77 22.05
C LEU A 67 4.68 4.25 22.14
N PRO A 68 5.89 3.66 22.11
CA PRO A 68 6.05 2.24 22.32
C PRO A 68 5.60 1.84 23.74
N PRO A 69 5.24 0.55 23.96
CA PRO A 69 5.03 0.06 25.32
C PRO A 69 6.30 0.27 26.15
N ARG A 70 6.12 0.60 27.43
CA ARG A 70 7.25 0.76 28.36
C ARG A 70 8.06 -0.53 28.44
N ASP A 71 9.34 -0.41 28.16
CA ASP A 71 10.34 -1.44 28.39
C ASP A 71 11.16 -1.04 29.62
N GLU A 72 11.25 -1.92 30.62
CA GLU A 72 11.96 -1.64 31.87
C GLU A 72 13.48 -1.61 31.68
N ASP A 73 13.99 -2.24 30.59
CA ASP A 73 15.41 -2.31 30.25
C ASP A 73 15.84 -1.26 29.21
N ALA A 74 14.92 -0.39 28.77
CA ALA A 74 15.23 0.63 27.76
C ALA A 74 16.12 1.77 28.31
N ASP A 75 16.99 2.30 27.45
CA ASP A 75 17.74 3.51 27.72
C ASP A 75 16.78 4.71 27.75
N VAL A 76 16.37 5.07 28.98
CA VAL A 76 15.40 6.13 29.25
C VAL A 76 15.83 7.47 28.66
N ASP A 77 17.13 7.76 28.61
CA ASP A 77 17.63 9.04 28.10
C ASP A 77 17.50 9.10 26.58
N GLU A 78 17.85 8.02 25.88
CA GLU A 78 17.68 7.93 24.43
C GLU A 78 16.19 7.91 24.05
N GLU A 79 15.36 7.14 24.76
CA GLU A 79 13.91 7.15 24.53
C GLU A 79 13.30 8.55 24.74
N THR A 80 13.70 9.25 25.79
CA THR A 80 13.25 10.62 26.06
C THR A 80 13.65 11.56 24.93
N ARG A 81 14.88 11.44 24.42
CA ARG A 81 15.35 12.24 23.28
C ARG A 81 14.56 11.94 22.00
N VAL A 82 14.30 10.67 21.71
CA VAL A 82 13.53 10.25 20.55
C VAL A 82 12.10 10.80 20.66
N ILE A 83 11.44 10.61 21.80
CA ILE A 83 10.07 11.13 22.04
C ILE A 83 10.04 12.65 21.90
N TYR A 84 11.02 13.37 22.46
CA TYR A 84 11.15 14.81 22.30
C TYR A 84 11.24 15.21 20.82
N VAL A 85 12.10 14.53 20.04
CA VAL A 85 12.19 14.76 18.59
C VAL A 85 10.84 14.55 17.91
N GLY A 86 10.08 13.50 18.25
CA GLY A 86 8.76 13.26 17.68
C GLY A 86 7.71 14.31 18.07
N ALA A 87 7.67 14.69 19.35
CA ALA A 87 6.72 15.68 19.88
C ALA A 87 6.93 17.08 19.27
N THR A 88 8.20 17.45 19.04
CA THR A 88 8.58 18.74 18.42
C THR A 88 8.28 18.84 16.93
N ARG A 89 7.77 17.79 16.27
CA ARG A 89 7.40 17.85 14.84
C ARG A 89 6.09 18.57 14.58
N ALA A 90 5.24 18.74 15.60
CA ALA A 90 3.95 19.39 15.49
C ALA A 90 4.07 20.92 15.50
N ARG A 91 3.50 21.58 14.50
CA ARG A 91 3.43 23.06 14.45
C ARG A 91 2.16 23.59 15.11
N LEU A 92 1.02 22.91 14.93
CA LEU A 92 -0.28 23.33 15.44
C LEU A 92 -0.85 22.35 16.48
N GLN A 93 -0.85 21.05 16.18
CA GLN A 93 -1.49 20.04 17.04
C GLN A 93 -0.64 18.78 17.16
N LEU A 94 -0.42 18.35 18.41
CA LEU A 94 0.17 17.05 18.75
C LEU A 94 -0.91 16.15 19.38
N SER A 95 -1.15 15.00 18.78
CA SER A 95 -1.95 13.93 19.37
C SER A 95 -1.03 12.79 19.76
N VAL A 96 -1.11 12.33 21.01
CA VAL A 96 -0.28 11.22 21.51
C VAL A 96 -1.17 10.00 21.73
N GLY A 97 -0.72 8.84 21.23
CA GLY A 97 -1.38 7.56 21.42
C GLY A 97 -0.39 6.49 21.86
N ASP A 98 -0.89 5.37 22.37
CA ASP A 98 -0.07 4.20 22.67
C ASP A 98 0.03 3.31 21.42
N ALA A 99 1.22 2.77 21.16
CA ALA A 99 1.44 1.69 20.21
C ALA A 99 0.54 0.49 20.56
N PRO A 100 0.16 -0.36 19.58
CA PRO A 100 -0.68 -1.52 19.85
C PRO A 100 -0.07 -2.39 20.96
N GLY A 101 -0.79 -2.54 22.08
CA GLY A 101 -0.36 -3.34 23.22
C GLY A 101 -0.38 -4.86 22.96
N ARG A 102 -0.14 -5.66 24.01
CA ARG A 102 -0.01 -7.16 24.04
C ARG A 102 -1.03 -8.00 23.25
N GLN A 103 -2.08 -7.41 22.67
CA GLN A 103 -3.10 -8.08 21.88
C GLN A 103 -2.88 -8.00 20.37
N SER A 104 -1.70 -7.55 19.92
CA SER A 104 -1.25 -7.65 18.54
C SER A 104 -0.29 -8.82 18.31
N GLY A 105 -0.25 -9.30 17.08
CA GLY A 105 0.71 -10.31 16.64
C GLY A 105 1.16 -10.03 15.22
N ASN A 106 2.06 -10.88 14.73
CA ASN A 106 2.64 -10.76 13.40
C ASN A 106 2.67 -12.13 12.73
N VAL A 107 2.38 -12.17 11.44
CA VAL A 107 2.49 -13.35 10.56
C VAL A 107 3.21 -12.91 9.29
N ASP A 108 4.39 -13.46 9.03
CA ASP A 108 5.25 -13.10 7.89
C ASP A 108 5.42 -11.59 7.68
N GLY A 109 5.59 -10.83 8.77
CA GLY A 109 5.70 -9.37 8.73
C GLY A 109 4.35 -8.62 8.67
N ARG A 110 3.22 -9.29 8.44
CA ARG A 110 1.87 -8.68 8.51
C ARG A 110 1.41 -8.56 9.94
N THR A 111 1.07 -7.35 10.35
CA THR A 111 0.60 -7.09 11.70
C THR A 111 -0.91 -7.24 11.81
N TRP A 112 -1.37 -7.82 12.92
CA TRP A 112 -2.77 -7.84 13.30
C TRP A 112 -2.95 -7.43 14.76
N LYS A 113 -4.14 -6.94 15.11
CA LYS A 113 -4.52 -6.52 16.46
C LYS A 113 -5.90 -7.02 16.82
N ARG A 114 -6.04 -7.63 18.00
CA ARG A 114 -7.35 -7.96 18.57
C ARG A 114 -8.02 -6.71 19.15
N LEU A 115 -9.28 -6.54 18.81
CA LEU A 115 -10.14 -5.46 19.31
C LEU A 115 -11.07 -6.00 20.41
N ARG A 116 -11.61 -5.10 21.24
CA ARG A 116 -12.47 -5.46 22.39
C ARG A 116 -13.71 -6.26 22.03
N THR A 117 -14.27 -6.09 20.84
CA THR A 117 -15.55 -6.69 20.40
C THR A 117 -15.37 -8.01 19.67
N ASP A 118 -14.37 -8.83 20.05
CA ASP A 118 -13.99 -10.03 19.30
C ASP A 118 -13.81 -9.74 17.80
N LYS A 119 -13.22 -8.59 17.44
CA LYS A 119 -12.84 -8.25 16.06
C LYS A 119 -11.32 -8.26 15.91
N LEU A 120 -10.84 -8.47 14.69
CA LEU A 120 -9.43 -8.31 14.34
C LEU A 120 -9.29 -7.09 13.43
N LEU A 121 -8.26 -6.29 13.69
CA LEU A 121 -7.74 -5.32 12.74
C LEU A 121 -6.50 -5.95 12.10
N ILE A 122 -6.44 -6.01 10.78
CA ILE A 122 -5.38 -6.69 10.04
C ILE A 122 -4.81 -5.67 9.05
N GLU A 123 -3.48 -5.60 8.98
CA GLU A 123 -2.76 -4.82 7.97
C GLU A 123 -2.97 -5.41 6.57
N ILE A 124 -3.27 -4.56 5.59
CA ILE A 124 -3.41 -4.90 4.16
C ILE A 124 -2.71 -3.80 3.37
N GLY A 125 -2.29 -4.06 2.13
CA GLY A 125 -1.57 -3.11 1.28
C GLY A 125 -0.06 -3.27 1.34
N ARG A 126 0.43 -4.43 1.79
CA ARG A 126 1.86 -4.81 1.72
C ARG A 126 2.24 -5.14 0.27
N ALA A 127 3.54 -5.09 -0.03
CA ALA A 127 4.04 -5.58 -1.30
C ALA A 127 3.66 -7.06 -1.46
N GLY A 128 3.06 -7.40 -2.61
CA GLY A 128 2.54 -8.74 -2.87
C GLY A 128 1.10 -8.98 -2.39
N ASP A 129 0.43 -8.01 -1.76
CA ASP A 129 -1.02 -8.11 -1.48
C ASP A 129 -1.85 -7.91 -2.74
N ILE A 130 -1.30 -7.17 -3.69
CA ILE A 130 -1.90 -6.88 -4.99
C ILE A 130 -0.81 -7.10 -6.04
N ASP A 131 -1.10 -7.93 -7.02
CA ASP A 131 -0.22 -8.18 -8.15
C ASP A 131 -0.76 -7.46 -9.40
N ALA A 132 0.06 -7.35 -10.45
CA ALA A 132 -0.36 -6.71 -11.70
C ALA A 132 -1.62 -7.34 -12.32
N GLU A 133 -1.72 -8.68 -12.27
CA GLU A 133 -2.93 -9.40 -12.71
C GLU A 133 -4.15 -9.03 -11.86
N GLY A 134 -3.95 -8.78 -10.56
CA GLY A 134 -5.00 -8.32 -9.67
C GLY A 134 -5.52 -6.91 -9.99
N LEU A 135 -4.78 -6.11 -10.77
CA LEU A 135 -5.17 -4.75 -11.17
C LEU A 135 -5.77 -4.71 -12.57
N VAL A 136 -5.18 -5.44 -13.52
CA VAL A 136 -5.53 -5.35 -14.96
C VAL A 136 -5.59 -6.70 -15.66
N GLY A 137 -5.61 -7.80 -14.90
CA GLY A 137 -5.63 -9.16 -15.44
C GLY A 137 -6.82 -9.42 -16.35
N VAL A 138 -6.60 -10.17 -17.42
CA VAL A 138 -7.65 -10.52 -18.38
C VAL A 138 -8.74 -11.39 -17.76
N SER A 139 -8.37 -12.21 -16.77
CA SER A 139 -9.24 -13.06 -15.95
C SER A 139 -10.13 -12.26 -15.00
N ALA A 140 -9.65 -11.09 -14.59
CA ALA A 140 -10.21 -10.27 -13.52
C ALA A 140 -11.10 -9.12 -14.02
N PHE A 141 -10.72 -8.50 -15.13
CA PHE A 141 -11.32 -7.28 -15.67
C PHE A 141 -11.57 -7.37 -17.17
N SER A 142 -12.63 -6.73 -17.65
CA SER A 142 -12.68 -6.26 -19.04
C SER A 142 -11.81 -5.01 -19.19
N GLU A 143 -11.37 -4.69 -20.41
CA GLU A 143 -10.52 -3.52 -20.67
C GLU A 143 -11.14 -2.22 -20.15
N LYS A 144 -12.42 -1.99 -20.44
CA LYS A 144 -13.16 -0.85 -19.90
C LYS A 144 -13.17 -0.83 -18.37
N LYS A 145 -13.44 -1.96 -17.72
CA LYS A 145 -13.48 -2.03 -16.24
C LYS A 145 -12.11 -1.80 -15.61
N ALA A 146 -11.03 -2.25 -16.25
CA ALA A 146 -9.67 -1.99 -15.79
C ALA A 146 -9.36 -0.49 -15.85
N HIS A 147 -9.68 0.17 -16.96
CA HIS A 147 -9.53 1.62 -17.08
C HIS A 147 -10.40 2.39 -16.08
N ASP A 148 -11.67 2.00 -15.92
CA ASP A 148 -12.58 2.65 -14.96
C ASP A 148 -12.06 2.50 -13.52
N ALA A 149 -11.51 1.33 -13.15
CA ALA A 149 -10.91 1.09 -11.84
C ALA A 149 -9.67 1.97 -11.59
N GLN A 150 -8.78 2.07 -12.58
CA GLN A 150 -7.58 2.89 -12.48
C GLN A 150 -7.91 4.38 -12.42
N ALA A 151 -8.81 4.85 -13.29
CA ALA A 151 -9.27 6.22 -13.27
C ALA A 151 -9.91 6.58 -11.92
N PHE A 152 -10.67 5.66 -11.32
CA PHE A 152 -11.24 5.85 -9.99
C PHE A 152 -10.16 6.03 -8.92
N ILE A 153 -9.16 5.15 -8.86
CA ILE A 153 -8.08 5.25 -7.86
C ILE A 153 -7.24 6.51 -8.09
N ALA A 154 -6.85 6.79 -9.34
CA ALA A 154 -6.05 7.96 -9.70
C ALA A 154 -6.73 9.26 -9.25
N ALA A 155 -8.05 9.33 -9.37
CA ALA A 155 -8.84 10.46 -8.91
C ALA A 155 -9.07 10.47 -7.39
N ASN A 156 -8.99 9.32 -6.72
CA ASN A 156 -9.29 9.14 -5.29
C ASN A 156 -8.18 8.37 -4.57
N PRO A 157 -6.93 8.89 -4.50
CA PRO A 157 -5.81 8.18 -3.88
C PRO A 157 -6.03 7.95 -2.37
N ILE A 158 -6.80 8.84 -1.74
CA ILE A 158 -7.28 8.69 -0.36
C ILE A 158 -8.77 8.40 -0.43
N ALA A 159 -9.15 7.17 -0.12
CA ALA A 159 -10.53 6.70 -0.17
C ALA A 159 -10.86 5.88 1.07
N GLN A 160 -12.14 5.86 1.42
CA GLN A 160 -12.66 5.08 2.54
C GLN A 160 -13.77 4.14 2.04
N ASP A 161 -14.25 3.29 2.95
CA ASP A 161 -15.39 2.40 2.71
C ASP A 161 -15.17 1.38 1.60
N PHE A 162 -13.92 1.02 1.35
CA PHE A 162 -13.62 -0.18 0.60
C PHE A 162 -13.92 -1.42 1.44
N PHE A 163 -14.24 -2.49 0.74
CA PHE A 163 -14.38 -3.79 1.35
C PHE A 163 -13.84 -4.87 0.43
N ALA A 164 -13.31 -5.93 1.03
CA ALA A 164 -12.83 -7.09 0.31
C ALA A 164 -13.78 -8.26 0.53
N SER A 165 -14.10 -9.01 -0.52
CA SER A 165 -14.95 -10.20 -0.42
C SER A 165 -14.39 -11.37 -1.24
N ALA A 166 -14.33 -12.55 -0.63
CA ALA A 166 -13.88 -13.76 -1.31
C ALA A 166 -14.89 -14.22 -2.35
N LYS A 167 -14.43 -14.56 -3.56
CA LYS A 167 -15.27 -15.00 -4.66
C LYS A 167 -14.83 -16.33 -5.23
N GLU A 168 -15.78 -17.24 -5.38
CA GLU A 168 -15.53 -18.57 -5.97
C GLU A 168 -14.98 -18.48 -7.40
N GLU A 169 -15.51 -17.57 -8.22
CA GLU A 169 -15.02 -17.31 -9.59
C GLU A 169 -13.54 -16.89 -9.65
N LEU A 170 -13.01 -16.36 -8.53
CA LEU A 170 -11.62 -15.94 -8.37
C LEU A 170 -10.81 -16.98 -7.57
N GLN A 171 -11.21 -18.25 -7.60
CA GLN A 171 -10.62 -19.33 -6.81
C GLN A 171 -10.59 -19.02 -5.31
N TRP A 172 -11.57 -18.26 -4.81
CA TRP A 172 -11.68 -17.73 -3.44
C TRP A 172 -10.66 -16.66 -3.06
N ASN A 173 -10.04 -16.00 -4.03
CA ASN A 173 -9.36 -14.72 -3.81
C ASN A 173 -10.37 -13.61 -3.56
N MET A 174 -9.89 -12.57 -2.90
CA MET A 174 -10.76 -11.47 -2.49
C MET A 174 -10.75 -10.39 -3.56
N GLU A 175 -11.92 -10.01 -4.06
CA GLU A 175 -12.05 -8.76 -4.81
C GLU A 175 -12.11 -7.59 -3.83
N LEU A 176 -11.39 -6.52 -4.14
CA LEU A 176 -11.50 -5.22 -3.48
C LEU A 176 -12.54 -4.38 -4.21
N LEU A 177 -13.54 -3.93 -3.47
CA LEU A 177 -14.70 -3.21 -3.98
C LEU A 177 -14.81 -1.83 -3.33
N THR A 178 -15.28 -0.88 -4.12
CA THR A 178 -15.81 0.41 -3.64
C THR A 178 -17.17 0.25 -2.99
N SER A 179 -17.66 1.31 -2.33
CA SER A 179 -19.01 1.38 -1.75
C SER A 179 -20.13 1.22 -2.78
N ASP A 180 -19.91 1.63 -4.04
CA ASP A 180 -20.82 1.42 -5.18
C ASP A 180 -20.63 0.06 -5.88
N LYS A 181 -19.85 -0.85 -5.28
CA LYS A 181 -19.59 -2.22 -5.75
C LYS A 181 -18.83 -2.28 -7.09
N GLN A 182 -18.08 -1.23 -7.43
CA GLN A 182 -17.09 -1.30 -8.49
C GLN A 182 -15.87 -2.08 -7.99
N ARG A 183 -15.44 -3.09 -8.77
CA ARG A 183 -14.20 -3.82 -8.50
C ARG A 183 -13.02 -2.93 -8.85
N ILE A 184 -12.09 -2.79 -7.92
CA ILE A 184 -10.89 -1.97 -8.05
C ILE A 184 -9.63 -2.83 -8.18
N ALA A 185 -9.56 -3.92 -7.44
CA ALA A 185 -8.46 -4.87 -7.52
C ALA A 185 -8.93 -6.27 -7.11
N ILE A 186 -8.08 -7.27 -7.36
CA ILE A 186 -8.13 -8.59 -6.74
C ILE A 186 -6.89 -8.72 -5.88
N LEU A 187 -7.10 -9.09 -4.63
CA LEU A 187 -6.04 -9.34 -3.66
C LEU A 187 -5.42 -10.70 -3.94
N SER A 188 -4.10 -10.77 -3.83
CA SER A 188 -3.30 -11.93 -4.20
C SER A 188 -3.59 -13.17 -3.34
N ASN A 189 -3.11 -14.32 -3.82
CA ASN A 189 -3.08 -15.55 -3.02
C ASN A 189 -2.21 -15.41 -1.76
N GLY A 190 -1.19 -14.53 -1.78
CA GLY A 190 -0.30 -14.26 -0.64
C GLY A 190 -1.08 -13.73 0.55
N LEU A 191 -1.90 -12.68 0.34
CA LEU A 191 -2.78 -12.16 1.40
C LEU A 191 -3.70 -13.26 1.93
N ARG A 192 -4.27 -14.09 1.05
CA ARG A 192 -5.17 -15.17 1.47
C ARG A 192 -4.47 -16.21 2.35
N ALA A 193 -3.20 -16.52 2.06
CA ALA A 193 -2.39 -17.41 2.88
C ALA A 193 -2.14 -16.79 4.27
N ASP A 194 -1.75 -15.51 4.32
CA ASP A 194 -1.56 -14.79 5.58
C ASP A 194 -2.83 -14.75 6.43
N LEU A 195 -3.99 -14.47 5.81
CA LEU A 195 -5.28 -14.45 6.52
C LEU A 195 -5.64 -15.83 7.10
N ARG A 196 -5.24 -16.92 6.44
CA ARG A 196 -5.40 -18.29 6.94
C ARG A 196 -4.51 -18.57 8.14
N GLU A 197 -3.26 -18.14 8.07
CA GLU A 197 -2.32 -18.27 9.18
C GLU A 197 -2.74 -17.45 10.39
N ILE A 198 -3.18 -16.20 10.18
CA ILE A 198 -3.73 -15.34 11.24
C ILE A 198 -4.98 -15.97 11.84
N ALA A 199 -5.89 -16.51 11.04
CA ALA A 199 -7.08 -17.19 11.55
C ALA A 199 -6.72 -18.41 12.41
N THR A 200 -5.71 -19.18 12.01
CA THR A 200 -5.19 -20.30 12.80
C THR A 200 -4.57 -19.81 14.11
N ALA A 201 -3.65 -18.84 14.03
CA ALA A 201 -2.96 -18.28 15.20
C ALA A 201 -3.91 -17.62 16.22
N THR A 202 -5.07 -17.14 15.76
CA THR A 202 -6.06 -16.48 16.60
C THR A 202 -7.21 -17.40 17.05
N ASN A 203 -7.20 -18.68 16.66
CA ASN A 203 -8.27 -19.67 16.86
C ASN A 203 -9.62 -19.21 16.27
N ARG A 204 -9.60 -18.65 15.07
CA ARG A 204 -10.77 -18.11 14.35
C ARG A 204 -10.95 -18.73 12.98
N TRP A 205 -10.80 -20.04 12.90
CA TRP A 205 -11.10 -20.76 11.67
C TRP A 205 -12.63 -20.78 11.42
N PRO A 206 -13.11 -20.60 10.17
CA PRO A 206 -12.34 -20.37 8.94
C PRO A 206 -11.82 -18.93 8.80
N GLN A 207 -10.77 -18.76 7.98
CA GLN A 207 -10.25 -17.46 7.57
C GLN A 207 -11.36 -16.50 7.11
N PRO A 208 -11.20 -15.17 7.31
CA PRO A 208 -12.23 -14.20 6.93
C PRO A 208 -12.48 -14.23 5.42
N GLY A 209 -13.74 -14.45 5.03
CA GLY A 209 -14.20 -14.31 3.65
C GLY A 209 -14.64 -12.89 3.30
N TYR A 210 -14.65 -11.98 4.27
CA TYR A 210 -15.06 -10.59 4.11
C TYR A 210 -14.26 -9.69 5.04
N ILE A 211 -13.79 -8.56 4.51
CA ILE A 211 -13.06 -7.52 5.26
C ILE A 211 -13.74 -6.19 4.95
N ALA A 212 -14.29 -5.55 5.99
CA ALA A 212 -14.95 -4.25 5.89
C ALA A 212 -13.99 -3.10 6.25
N HIS A 213 -14.40 -1.88 5.90
CA HIS A 213 -13.77 -0.63 6.32
C HIS A 213 -12.29 -0.52 5.93
N ILE A 214 -11.95 -1.06 4.77
CA ILE A 214 -10.65 -0.86 4.16
C ILE A 214 -10.58 0.61 3.71
N ARG A 215 -9.40 1.22 3.90
CA ARG A 215 -9.11 2.58 3.49
C ARG A 215 -7.96 2.52 2.50
N SER A 216 -7.82 3.56 1.67
CA SER A 216 -6.61 3.82 0.89
C SER A 216 -5.97 5.07 1.45
N ILE A 217 -4.66 5.01 1.64
CA ILE A 217 -3.86 6.14 2.15
C ILE A 217 -2.90 6.69 1.10
N GLY A 218 -2.84 6.08 -0.09
CA GLY A 218 -2.02 6.55 -1.18
C GLY A 218 -2.08 5.65 -2.41
N LEU A 219 -1.36 6.08 -3.44
CA LEU A 219 -1.26 5.38 -4.72
C LEU A 219 0.22 5.14 -5.04
N ARG A 220 0.51 4.01 -5.67
CA ARG A 220 1.82 3.74 -6.28
C ARG A 220 1.64 3.15 -7.67
N THR A 221 2.64 3.29 -8.52
CA THR A 221 2.63 2.66 -9.84
C THR A 221 3.43 1.36 -9.81
N LEU A 222 2.87 0.31 -10.40
CA LEU A 222 3.54 -0.96 -10.60
C LEU A 222 3.94 -1.07 -12.07
N VAL A 223 5.24 -1.26 -12.33
CA VAL A 223 5.76 -1.47 -13.67
C VAL A 223 6.21 -2.91 -13.83
N VAL A 224 5.50 -3.66 -14.68
CA VAL A 224 5.86 -5.03 -15.04
C VAL A 224 6.90 -4.99 -16.15
N ARG A 225 7.99 -5.77 -16.09
CA ARG A 225 8.98 -5.82 -17.18
C ARG A 225 8.43 -6.53 -18.42
N SER A 226 9.02 -6.25 -19.59
CA SER A 226 8.62 -6.86 -20.87
C SER A 226 8.83 -8.38 -20.92
N ASP A 227 9.83 -8.88 -20.20
CA ASP A 227 10.21 -10.28 -20.07
C ASP A 227 9.48 -11.03 -18.94
N ASP A 228 8.67 -10.31 -18.15
CA ASP A 228 7.95 -10.90 -17.03
C ASP A 228 6.77 -11.75 -17.51
N ARG A 229 6.65 -12.96 -16.97
CA ARG A 229 5.58 -13.91 -17.28
C ARG A 229 4.20 -13.36 -16.90
N VAL A 230 4.13 -12.49 -15.90
CA VAL A 230 2.88 -11.85 -15.45
C VAL A 230 2.29 -10.99 -16.56
N LEU A 231 3.11 -10.46 -17.47
CA LEU A 231 2.63 -9.63 -18.58
C LEU A 231 1.65 -10.39 -19.49
N ALA A 232 1.85 -11.70 -19.70
CA ALA A 232 0.99 -12.50 -20.55
C ALA A 232 -0.43 -12.64 -19.98
N ALA A 233 -0.59 -12.49 -18.66
CA ALA A 233 -1.88 -12.50 -17.98
C ALA A 233 -2.52 -11.10 -17.86
N CYS A 234 -1.76 -10.03 -18.15
CA CYS A 234 -2.20 -8.64 -18.03
C CYS A 234 -2.68 -8.07 -19.38
N ARG A 235 -3.60 -7.09 -19.32
CA ARG A 235 -4.01 -6.34 -20.51
C ARG A 235 -2.88 -5.38 -20.93
N VAL A 236 -2.24 -5.69 -22.06
CA VAL A 236 -1.16 -4.87 -22.64
C VAL A 236 -1.73 -3.51 -23.09
N GLY A 237 -1.15 -2.41 -22.60
CA GLY A 237 -1.58 -1.04 -22.91
C GLY A 237 -2.29 -0.32 -21.75
N VAL A 238 -2.55 -1.01 -20.64
CA VAL A 238 -3.17 -0.44 -19.43
C VAL A 238 -2.11 -0.31 -18.33
N PRO A 239 -1.67 0.91 -17.94
CA PRO A 239 -0.62 1.11 -16.93
C PRO A 239 -1.10 0.63 -15.56
N CYS A 240 -0.37 -0.23 -14.85
CA CYS A 240 -0.83 -0.76 -13.55
C CYS A 240 -0.60 0.26 -12.42
N GLU A 241 -1.67 0.84 -11.89
CA GLU A 241 -1.62 1.63 -10.66
C GLU A 241 -2.10 0.78 -9.48
N GLU A 242 -1.26 0.65 -8.47
CA GLU A 242 -1.53 -0.15 -7.28
C GLU A 242 -2.00 0.73 -6.13
N VAL A 243 -3.11 0.34 -5.51
CA VAL A 243 -3.68 0.99 -4.33
C VAL A 243 -2.88 0.58 -3.11
N LYS A 244 -2.38 1.55 -2.34
CA LYS A 244 -1.87 1.24 -1.01
C LYS A 244 -2.96 1.43 0.04
N LEU A 245 -3.41 0.29 0.58
CA LEU A 245 -4.45 0.18 1.59
C LEU A 245 -3.95 0.55 2.99
#